data_AF-A0A8C2PA67-F1
#
_entry.id   AF-A0A8C2PA67-F1
#
_cell.length_a   1.000
_cell.length_b   1.000
_cell.length_c   1.000
_cell.angle_alpha   90.00
_cell.angle_beta   90.00
_cell.angle_gamma   90.00
#
_symmetry.space_group_name_H-M   'P 1'
#
loop_
_entity.id
_entity.type
_entity.pdbx_description
1 polymer ?
#
loop_
_entity_poly.entity_id
_entity_poly.type
_entity_poly.pdbx_seq_one_letter_code
_entity_poly.pdbx_strand_id
1 'polypeptide(L)'
;MPGHTSREVLIIFSSLTTCDPSNIYDLIKTLKAAKVRVSIIGLSAEVRVCTALARETGGTYHVILDESHYKELLTHHVSPPPASSNSECSLIRMGFPQHTIASLSDQDAKPSFSMAHLDSNTEPGLTLGGYFCPQCRAKYCELPVECKICGKKPAVDYLGELKDQHVYVCSVCQNVFCVDCDVFVHDSLHCCPGCIHKIPVPSGI
;
A
#
# COMPACT_ATOMS: atom_id res chain seq x y z
N MET A 1 -13.17 -3.31 12.24
CA MET A 1 -12.63 -3.66 10.90
C MET A 1 -13.00 -5.09 10.55
N PRO A 2 -13.19 -5.41 9.27
CA PRO A 2 -13.47 -6.77 8.83
C PRO A 2 -12.37 -7.78 9.23
N GLY A 3 -12.68 -9.08 9.22
CA GLY A 3 -11.72 -10.16 9.53
C GLY A 3 -10.70 -10.44 8.43
N HIS A 4 -10.99 -10.02 7.19
CA HIS A 4 -10.16 -10.25 6.00
C HIS A 4 -9.11 -9.16 5.75
N THR A 5 -9.12 -8.06 6.51
CA THR A 5 -8.13 -7.00 6.36
C THR A 5 -6.87 -7.36 7.11
N SER A 6 -5.69 -7.20 6.49
CA SER A 6 -4.44 -7.21 7.26
C SER A 6 -4.49 -6.06 8.28
N ARG A 7 -4.13 -6.37 9.54
CA ARG A 7 -4.10 -5.41 10.64
C ARG A 7 -2.66 -5.21 11.04
N GLU A 8 -2.12 -4.06 10.67
CA GLU A 8 -0.70 -3.78 10.78
C GLU A 8 -0.52 -2.45 11.49
N VAL A 9 0.47 -2.39 12.37
CA VAL A 9 0.86 -1.17 13.07
C VAL A 9 2.37 -1.01 12.90
N LEU A 10 2.78 0.11 12.30
CA LEU A 10 4.18 0.51 12.23
C LEU A 10 4.44 1.59 13.28
N ILE A 11 5.35 1.33 14.21
CA ILE A 11 5.71 2.26 15.29
C ILE A 11 7.12 2.79 15.04
N ILE A 12 7.26 4.11 14.93
CA ILE A 12 8.57 4.76 14.96
C ILE A 12 8.86 5.12 16.42
N PHE A 13 9.85 4.45 17.03
CA PHE A 13 10.13 4.55 18.46
C PHE A 13 11.47 5.26 18.70
N SER A 14 11.42 6.42 19.36
CA SER A 14 12.58 7.27 19.59
C SER A 14 13.14 7.21 21.02
N SER A 15 12.46 6.51 21.92
CA SER A 15 12.82 6.42 23.34
C SER A 15 13.56 5.12 23.64
N LEU A 16 14.29 5.10 24.76
CA LEU A 16 14.87 3.86 25.32
C LEU A 16 13.99 3.24 26.40
N THR A 17 13.00 3.99 26.89
CA THR A 17 12.10 3.59 27.96
C THR A 17 10.66 3.70 27.51
N THR A 18 9.87 2.67 27.82
CA THR A 18 8.42 2.69 27.72
C THR A 18 7.85 3.01 29.10
N CYS A 19 6.97 4.00 29.18
CA CYS A 19 6.45 4.52 30.45
C CYS A 19 4.94 4.24 30.54
N ASP A 20 4.60 2.96 30.49
CA ASP A 20 3.22 2.50 30.47
C ASP A 20 2.73 2.26 31.90
N PRO A 21 1.53 2.76 32.29
CA PRO A 21 0.98 2.53 33.62
C PRO A 21 0.46 1.09 33.82
N SER A 22 0.31 0.31 32.75
CA SER A 22 -0.28 -1.04 32.76
C SER A 22 0.68 -2.08 32.19
N ASN A 23 0.40 -3.37 32.43
CA ASN A 23 1.25 -4.46 31.97
C ASN A 23 1.17 -4.67 30.45
N ILE A 24 2.26 -4.37 29.75
CA ILE A 24 2.40 -4.54 28.31
C ILE A 24 2.31 -6.00 27.84
N TYR A 25 2.68 -6.97 28.68
CA TYR A 25 2.63 -8.39 28.30
C TYR A 25 1.20 -8.90 28.10
N ASP A 26 0.22 -8.33 28.81
CA ASP A 26 -1.19 -8.68 28.61
C ASP A 26 -1.77 -8.01 27.35
N LEU A 27 -1.25 -6.82 27.01
CA LEU A 27 -1.54 -6.19 25.73
C LEU A 27 -0.99 -7.02 24.56
N ILE A 28 0.24 -7.56 24.67
CA ILE A 28 0.83 -8.44 23.64
C ILE A 28 -0.09 -9.65 23.38
N LYS A 29 -0.61 -10.29 24.43
CA LYS A 29 -1.57 -11.40 24.30
C LYS A 29 -2.86 -10.96 23.61
N THR A 30 -3.37 -9.78 23.97
CA THR A 30 -4.58 -9.20 23.38
C THR A 30 -4.39 -8.92 21.89
N LEU A 31 -3.25 -8.34 21.51
CA LEU A 31 -2.90 -8.05 20.11
C LEU A 31 -2.74 -9.34 19.29
N LYS A 32 -2.13 -10.37 19.88
CA LYS A 32 -2.01 -11.71 19.27
C LYS A 32 -3.38 -12.35 19.04
N ALA A 33 -4.28 -12.28 20.01
CA ALA A 33 -5.65 -12.75 19.87
C ALA A 33 -6.43 -11.96 18.80
N ALA A 34 -6.18 -10.66 18.69
CA ALA A 34 -6.78 -9.79 17.69
C ALA A 34 -6.16 -9.91 16.28
N LYS A 35 -5.15 -10.78 16.10
CA LYS A 35 -4.38 -10.97 14.87
C LYS A 35 -3.81 -9.66 14.30
N VAL A 36 -3.30 -8.80 15.19
CA VAL A 36 -2.64 -7.54 14.80
C VAL A 36 -1.14 -7.75 14.77
N ARG A 37 -0.50 -7.45 13.63
CA ARG A 37 0.96 -7.46 13.48
C ARG A 37 1.52 -6.09 13.83
N VAL A 38 2.52 -6.05 14.71
CA VAL A 38 3.19 -4.80 15.10
C VAL A 38 4.65 -4.85 14.69
N SER A 39 5.06 -3.93 13.81
CA SER A 39 6.45 -3.70 13.45
C SER A 39 6.94 -2.38 14.03
N ILE A 40 8.21 -2.32 14.41
CA ILE A 40 8.77 -1.17 15.11
C ILE A 40 10.12 -0.83 14.51
N ILE A 41 10.32 0.46 14.27
CA ILE A 41 11.60 1.03 13.87
C ILE A 41 12.10 1.88 15.04
N GLY A 42 13.13 1.38 15.73
CA GLY A 42 13.78 2.06 16.86
C GLY A 42 14.89 3.02 16.41
N LEU A 43 15.00 4.18 17.05
CA LEU A 43 16.16 5.06 16.89
C LEU A 43 17.31 4.61 17.78
N SER A 44 18.49 4.42 17.19
CA SER A 44 19.81 4.22 17.82
C SER A 44 20.00 2.95 18.67
N ALA A 45 19.00 2.49 19.40
CA ALA A 45 19.14 1.32 20.26
C ALA A 45 17.88 0.46 20.31
N GLU A 46 18.09 -0.80 20.68
CA GLU A 46 17.06 -1.80 20.81
C GLU A 46 16.45 -1.83 22.22
N VAL A 47 15.13 -1.83 22.30
CA VAL A 47 14.40 -1.97 23.56
C VAL A 47 13.80 -3.37 23.65
N ARG A 48 14.24 -4.14 24.65
CA ARG A 48 13.89 -5.56 24.82
C ARG A 48 12.39 -5.84 24.78
N VAL A 49 11.58 -4.97 25.39
CA VAL A 49 10.12 -5.09 25.44
C VAL A 49 9.52 -4.92 24.03
N CYS A 50 10.01 -3.96 23.25
CA CYS A 50 9.60 -3.73 21.87
C CYS A 50 10.01 -4.90 20.96
N THR A 51 11.20 -5.47 21.15
CA THR A 51 11.63 -6.69 20.44
C THR A 51 10.70 -7.86 20.72
N ALA A 52 10.30 -8.06 21.98
CA ALA A 52 9.35 -9.10 22.36
C ALA A 52 7.96 -8.86 21.74
N LEU A 53 7.47 -7.62 21.76
CA LEU A 53 6.21 -7.23 21.13
C LEU A 53 6.18 -7.52 19.62
N ALA A 54 7.23 -7.11 18.89
CA ALA A 54 7.33 -7.36 17.45
C ALA A 54 7.38 -8.87 17.14
N ARG A 55 8.22 -9.62 17.88
CA ARG A 55 8.36 -11.07 17.68
C ARG A 55 7.08 -11.85 17.99
N GLU A 56 6.36 -11.50 19.06
CA GLU A 56 5.13 -12.19 19.47
C GLU A 56 3.95 -11.92 18.54
N THR A 57 3.90 -10.73 17.94
CA THR A 57 2.86 -10.34 16.98
C THR A 57 3.21 -10.72 15.53
N GLY A 58 4.41 -11.26 15.29
CA GLY A 58 4.88 -11.68 13.97
C GLY A 58 5.33 -10.51 13.08
N GLY A 59 5.63 -9.35 13.67
CA GLY A 59 6.24 -8.21 13.00
C GLY A 59 7.76 -8.22 13.08
N THR A 60 8.35 -7.10 12.68
CA THR A 60 9.80 -6.91 12.59
C THR A 60 10.24 -5.74 13.48
N TYR A 61 11.41 -5.86 14.09
CA TYR A 61 12.04 -4.79 14.88
C TYR A 61 13.39 -4.45 14.24
N HIS A 62 13.56 -3.20 13.82
CA HIS A 62 14.80 -2.71 13.23
C HIS A 62 15.30 -1.47 13.96
N VAL A 63 16.62 -1.31 14.06
CA VAL A 63 17.26 -0.14 14.65
C VAL A 63 17.89 0.69 13.54
N ILE A 64 17.58 1.98 13.52
CA ILE A 64 18.13 2.94 12.56
C ILE A 64 19.61 3.17 12.87
N LEU A 65 20.44 3.12 11.83
CA LEU A 65 21.89 3.37 11.90
C LEU A 65 22.23 4.73 11.29
N ASP A 66 21.73 4.98 10.09
CA ASP A 66 21.92 6.20 9.31
C ASP A 66 20.64 6.56 8.53
N GLU A 67 20.66 7.70 7.82
CA GLU A 67 19.52 8.17 7.05
C GLU A 67 19.19 7.24 5.85
N SER A 68 20.22 6.68 5.22
CA SER A 68 20.07 5.68 4.14
C SER A 68 19.32 4.45 4.62
N HIS A 69 19.77 3.84 5.72
CA HIS A 69 19.13 2.67 6.29
C HIS A 69 17.70 2.98 6.75
N TYR A 70 17.44 4.18 7.28
CA TYR A 70 16.07 4.58 7.60
C TYR A 70 15.15 4.56 6.37
N LYS A 71 15.61 5.10 5.23
CA LYS A 71 14.86 5.05 3.96
C LYS A 71 14.65 3.62 3.49
N GLU A 72 15.66 2.77 3.55
CA GLU A 72 15.55 1.35 3.20
C GLU A 72 14.52 0.61 4.07
N LEU A 73 14.51 0.86 5.38
CA LEU A 73 13.55 0.27 6.31
C LEU A 73 12.12 0.73 6.01
N LEU A 74 11.93 2.00 5.66
CA LEU A 74 10.63 2.50 5.22
C LEU A 74 10.19 1.81 3.92
N THR A 75 11.07 1.73 2.92
CA THR A 75 10.80 1.06 1.64
C THR A 75 10.48 -0.43 1.83
N HIS A 76 11.16 -1.11 2.76
CA HIS A 76 10.85 -2.49 3.11
C HIS A 76 9.40 -2.67 3.60
N HIS A 77 8.89 -1.70 4.36
CA HIS A 77 7.52 -1.68 4.86
C HIS A 77 6.46 -1.17 3.86
N VAL A 78 6.87 -0.61 2.71
CA VAL A 78 5.95 -0.23 1.62
C VAL A 78 5.39 -1.47 0.94
N SER A 79 6.23 -2.50 0.75
CA SER A 79 5.78 -3.76 0.18
C SER A 79 4.87 -4.49 1.17
N PRO A 80 3.65 -4.89 0.78
CA PRO A 80 2.76 -5.63 1.66
C PRO A 80 3.43 -6.97 2.02
N PRO A 81 3.76 -7.19 3.29
CA PRO A 81 4.42 -8.42 3.70
C PRO A 81 3.46 -9.61 3.60
N PRO A 82 3.99 -10.85 3.51
CA PRO A 82 3.18 -12.03 3.27
C PRO A 82 2.09 -12.20 4.34
N ALA A 83 0.89 -12.53 3.88
CA ALA A 83 -0.24 -12.80 4.76
C ALA A 83 0.03 -14.06 5.60
N SER A 84 -0.36 -14.04 6.88
CA SER A 84 -0.34 -15.27 7.66
C SER A 84 -1.27 -16.31 7.02
N SER A 85 -0.89 -17.58 7.07
CA SER A 85 -1.65 -18.69 6.49
C SER A 85 -3.09 -18.83 7.04
N ASN A 86 -3.38 -18.17 8.16
CA ASN A 86 -4.67 -18.24 8.88
C ASN A 86 -5.56 -17.01 8.65
N SER A 87 -5.30 -16.26 7.57
CA SER A 87 -6.07 -15.10 7.14
C SER A 87 -7.25 -15.53 6.27
N GLU A 88 -8.45 -15.02 6.54
CA GLU A 88 -9.63 -15.35 5.75
C GLU A 88 -9.52 -14.75 4.34
N CYS A 89 -9.43 -15.61 3.32
CA CYS A 89 -9.50 -15.21 1.92
C CYS A 89 -10.97 -14.97 1.53
N SER A 90 -11.51 -13.80 1.88
CA SER A 90 -12.84 -13.38 1.44
C SER A 90 -12.74 -12.46 0.23
N LEU A 91 -13.47 -12.78 -0.83
CA LEU A 91 -13.46 -12.01 -2.07
C LEU A 91 -14.33 -10.75 -1.90
N ILE A 92 -13.68 -9.59 -1.78
CA ILE A 92 -14.37 -8.31 -1.68
C ILE A 92 -14.77 -7.86 -3.09
N ARG A 93 -16.02 -7.44 -3.26
CA ARG A 93 -16.46 -6.79 -4.50
C ARG A 93 -15.88 -5.39 -4.59
N MET A 94 -14.74 -5.25 -5.27
CA MET A 94 -14.17 -3.96 -5.64
C MET A 94 -15.02 -3.32 -6.75
N GLY A 95 -15.17 -1.99 -6.70
CA GLY A 95 -15.80 -1.22 -7.77
C GLY A 95 -14.74 -0.50 -8.58
N PHE A 96 -14.79 -0.64 -9.91
CA PHE A 96 -13.99 0.17 -10.83
C PHE A 96 -14.83 1.39 -11.25
N PRO A 97 -14.63 2.56 -10.61
CA PRO A 97 -15.36 3.76 -10.99
C PRO A 97 -14.94 4.23 -12.38
N GLN A 98 -15.92 4.62 -13.19
CA GLN A 98 -15.65 5.25 -14.47
C GLN A 98 -15.39 6.74 -14.23
N HIS A 99 -14.32 7.26 -14.82
CA HIS A 99 -14.06 8.68 -14.86
C HIS A 99 -14.85 9.28 -16.02
N THR A 100 -15.84 10.13 -15.70
CA THR A 100 -16.58 10.86 -16.72
C THR A 100 -16.06 12.28 -16.78
N ILE A 101 -15.47 12.63 -17.91
CA ILE A 101 -15.06 13.99 -18.24
C ILE A 101 -16.25 14.66 -18.93
N ALA A 102 -16.98 15.52 -18.22
CA ALA A 102 -17.98 16.37 -18.86
C ALA A 102 -17.25 17.61 -19.40
N SER A 103 -17.34 17.83 -20.72
CA SER A 103 -16.81 19.01 -21.37
C SER A 103 -17.88 20.10 -21.46
N LEU A 104 -17.48 21.37 -21.44
CA LEU A 104 -18.41 22.52 -21.59
C LEU A 104 -19.14 22.56 -22.95
N SER A 105 -18.76 21.69 -23.89
CA SER A 105 -19.35 21.55 -25.22
C SER A 105 -20.56 20.61 -25.29
N ASP A 106 -20.84 19.84 -24.24
CA ASP A 106 -21.98 18.90 -24.21
C ASP A 106 -23.23 19.59 -23.67
N GLN A 107 -24.34 19.58 -24.43
CA GLN A 107 -25.61 20.24 -24.06
C GLN A 107 -26.26 19.67 -22.78
N ASP A 108 -25.75 18.56 -22.24
CA ASP A 108 -26.21 17.87 -21.03
C ASP A 108 -25.20 17.92 -19.86
N ALA A 109 -24.16 18.78 -19.92
CA ALA A 109 -23.16 18.92 -18.86
C ALA A 109 -23.77 19.57 -17.59
N LYS A 110 -24.40 18.75 -16.74
CA LYS A 110 -24.99 19.20 -15.48
C LYS A 110 -23.92 19.26 -14.37
N PRO A 111 -23.63 20.42 -13.78
CA PRO A 111 -22.76 20.51 -12.62
C PRO A 111 -23.39 19.72 -11.47
N SER A 112 -22.57 18.95 -10.74
CA SER A 112 -23.04 18.10 -9.66
C SER A 112 -22.07 18.17 -8.49
N PHE A 113 -22.60 18.22 -7.28
CA PHE A 113 -21.80 18.17 -6.05
C PHE A 113 -21.08 16.83 -5.92
N SER A 114 -19.82 16.88 -5.48
CA SER A 114 -19.09 15.68 -5.08
C SER A 114 -19.38 15.35 -3.62
N MET A 115 -19.40 14.07 -3.29
CA MET A 115 -19.62 13.58 -1.94
C MET A 115 -18.34 13.51 -1.10
N ALA A 116 -17.21 13.95 -1.65
CA ALA A 116 -15.92 13.95 -0.96
C ALA A 116 -15.79 15.09 0.07
N HIS A 117 -16.65 16.13 0.00
CA HIS A 117 -16.54 17.35 0.81
C HIS A 117 -17.68 17.55 1.82
N LEU A 118 -18.46 16.52 2.15
CA LEU A 118 -19.55 16.66 3.15
C LEU A 118 -19.03 16.88 4.58
N ASP A 119 -17.79 16.46 4.88
CA ASP A 119 -17.21 16.47 6.23
C ASP A 119 -16.11 17.53 6.42
N SER A 120 -15.68 18.20 5.35
CA SER A 120 -14.55 19.14 5.38
C SER A 120 -15.07 20.56 5.29
N ASN A 121 -14.54 21.47 6.11
CA ASN A 121 -14.84 22.91 6.17
C ASN A 121 -14.40 23.68 4.90
N THR A 122 -14.38 22.99 3.76
CA THR A 122 -13.90 23.44 2.46
C THR A 122 -15.11 23.69 1.58
N GLU A 123 -15.19 24.88 0.98
CA GLU A 123 -16.30 25.33 0.12
C GLU A 123 -16.76 24.20 -0.85
N PRO A 124 -18.06 23.89 -0.92
CA PRO A 124 -18.57 22.83 -1.79
C PRO A 124 -18.38 23.23 -3.27
N GLY A 125 -17.30 22.76 -3.87
CA GLY A 125 -16.96 23.01 -5.27
C GLY A 125 -17.87 22.25 -6.23
N LEU A 126 -18.49 22.96 -7.16
CA LEU A 126 -19.16 22.36 -8.31
C LEU A 126 -18.09 21.88 -9.30
N THR A 127 -18.01 20.58 -9.53
CA THR A 127 -17.14 20.01 -10.57
C THR A 127 -17.97 19.53 -11.75
N LEU A 128 -17.46 19.71 -12.98
CA LEU A 128 -18.06 19.12 -14.19
C LEU A 128 -17.71 17.63 -14.28
N GLY A 129 -16.44 17.27 -14.13
CA GLY A 129 -15.97 15.87 -14.16
C GLY A 129 -15.83 15.23 -12.78
N GLY A 130 -15.73 13.90 -12.76
CA GLY A 130 -15.45 13.14 -11.53
C GLY A 130 -15.61 11.63 -11.71
N TYR A 131 -15.30 10.90 -10.64
CA TYR A 131 -15.43 9.45 -10.59
C TYR A 131 -16.82 9.05 -10.08
N PHE A 132 -17.51 8.18 -10.82
CA PHE A 132 -18.82 7.69 -10.44
C PHE A 132 -18.73 6.30 -9.83
N CYS A 133 -19.29 6.15 -8.64
CA CYS A 133 -19.41 4.83 -8.02
C CYS A 133 -20.34 3.93 -8.88
N PRO A 134 -19.90 2.71 -9.27
CA PRO A 134 -20.71 1.84 -10.12
C PRO A 134 -21.98 1.29 -9.44
N GLN A 135 -22.07 1.37 -8.10
CA GLN A 135 -23.21 0.84 -7.36
C GLN A 135 -24.26 1.90 -6.99
N CYS A 136 -23.84 3.05 -6.45
CA CYS A 136 -24.77 4.09 -6.01
C CYS A 136 -24.78 5.33 -6.90
N ARG A 137 -23.92 5.38 -7.94
CA ARG A 137 -23.73 6.54 -8.83
C ARG A 137 -23.32 7.84 -8.11
N ALA A 138 -22.82 7.74 -6.87
CA ALA A 138 -22.23 8.87 -6.16
C ALA A 138 -20.99 9.39 -6.91
N LYS A 139 -20.84 10.71 -6.95
CA LYS A 139 -19.69 11.39 -7.57
C LYS A 139 -18.61 11.71 -6.53
N TYR A 140 -17.36 11.40 -6.86
CA TYR A 140 -16.17 11.73 -6.08
C TYR A 140 -15.18 12.54 -6.94
N CYS A 141 -14.56 13.57 -6.35
CA CYS A 141 -13.53 14.37 -7.03
C CYS A 141 -12.21 13.61 -7.15
N GLU A 142 -11.86 12.81 -6.15
CA GLU A 142 -10.58 12.12 -6.04
C GLU A 142 -10.79 10.68 -5.56
N LEU A 143 -9.95 9.76 -6.04
CA LEU A 143 -9.83 8.37 -5.61
C LEU A 143 -8.48 8.18 -4.93
N PRO A 144 -8.32 7.28 -3.94
CA PRO A 144 -9.19 6.15 -3.59
C PRO A 144 -9.93 6.35 -2.26
N VAL A 145 -11.04 7.06 -2.28
CA VAL A 145 -11.87 7.24 -1.08
C VAL A 145 -12.93 6.15 -1.02
N GLU A 146 -13.09 5.51 0.15
CA GLU A 146 -14.20 4.58 0.38
C GLU A 146 -15.55 5.29 0.16
N CYS A 147 -16.39 4.69 -0.66
CA CYS A 147 -17.71 5.22 -0.97
C CYS A 147 -18.56 5.36 0.29
N LYS A 148 -18.80 6.60 0.76
CA LYS A 148 -19.59 6.89 1.98
C LYS A 148 -21.04 6.37 1.96
N ILE A 149 -21.63 6.17 0.77
CA ILE A 149 -22.98 5.59 0.64
C ILE A 149 -22.96 4.06 0.70
N CYS A 150 -21.96 3.44 0.06
CA CYS A 150 -21.99 2.03 -0.28
C CYS A 150 -20.90 1.18 0.39
N GLY A 151 -19.97 1.81 1.13
CA GLY A 151 -18.91 1.16 1.90
C GLY A 151 -17.84 0.43 1.07
N LYS A 152 -17.78 0.69 -0.24
CA LYS A 152 -16.86 0.00 -1.15
C LYS A 152 -15.63 0.84 -1.43
N LYS A 153 -14.45 0.20 -1.38
CA LYS A 153 -13.18 0.80 -1.76
C LYS A 153 -13.00 0.76 -3.28
N PRO A 154 -12.85 1.91 -3.95
CA PRO A 154 -12.39 1.96 -5.34
C PRO A 154 -10.88 1.69 -5.39
N ALA A 155 -10.42 0.93 -6.38
CA ALA A 155 -8.99 0.67 -6.63
C ALA A 155 -8.44 1.65 -7.69
N VAL A 156 -7.26 2.21 -7.46
CA VAL A 156 -6.45 2.99 -8.42
C VAL A 156 -4.98 2.60 -8.26
N ASP A 157 -4.25 2.52 -9.37
CA ASP A 157 -2.82 2.18 -9.42
C ASP A 157 -1.96 3.46 -9.33
N TYR A 158 -0.91 3.46 -8.50
CA TYR A 158 0.12 4.51 -8.45
C TYR A 158 1.51 3.85 -8.32
N LEU A 159 2.45 4.15 -9.22
CA LEU A 159 3.85 3.70 -9.18
C LEU A 159 4.79 4.92 -9.11
N GLY A 160 5.79 4.86 -8.23
CA GLY A 160 6.77 5.93 -7.96
C GLY A 160 8.21 5.50 -8.24
N GLU A 161 9.07 6.46 -8.58
CA GLU A 161 10.47 6.32 -9.07
C GLU A 161 11.53 6.41 -7.96
N LEU A 162 12.74 5.80 -8.14
CA LEU A 162 14.09 6.41 -8.04
C LEU A 162 15.32 5.43 -8.05
N LYS A 163 16.16 5.57 -9.11
CA LYS A 163 17.65 5.62 -9.34
C LYS A 163 18.78 4.67 -8.77
N ASP A 164 19.70 4.37 -9.73
CA ASP A 164 21.18 4.11 -9.77
C ASP A 164 21.72 2.72 -9.28
N GLN A 165 22.76 2.04 -9.81
CA GLN A 165 23.62 2.11 -11.02
C GLN A 165 24.46 0.78 -11.17
N HIS A 166 24.01 -0.33 -11.80
CA HIS A 166 24.87 -1.43 -12.35
C HIS A 166 24.15 -2.28 -13.44
N VAL A 167 24.88 -2.80 -14.45
CA VAL A 167 24.32 -3.49 -15.65
C VAL A 167 23.71 -4.86 -15.29
N TYR A 168 22.48 -5.14 -15.77
CA TYR A 168 21.72 -6.37 -15.47
C TYR A 168 21.57 -7.29 -16.70
N VAL A 169 21.60 -8.60 -16.48
CA VAL A 169 21.36 -9.63 -17.51
C VAL A 169 20.22 -10.53 -17.06
N CYS A 170 19.15 -10.60 -17.87
CA CYS A 170 17.98 -11.42 -17.55
C CYS A 170 18.30 -12.92 -17.63
N SER A 171 17.97 -13.69 -16.59
CA SER A 171 18.24 -15.14 -16.51
C SER A 171 17.44 -15.99 -17.51
N VAL A 172 16.33 -15.46 -18.05
CA VAL A 172 15.42 -16.20 -18.95
C VAL A 172 15.70 -15.87 -20.42
N CYS A 173 15.66 -14.60 -20.79
CA CYS A 173 15.82 -14.19 -22.18
C CYS A 173 17.27 -13.85 -22.56
N GLN A 174 18.18 -13.82 -21.58
CA GLN A 174 19.61 -13.44 -21.71
C GLN A 174 19.85 -12.05 -22.32
N ASN A 175 18.81 -11.21 -22.39
CA ASN A 175 18.97 -9.85 -22.84
C ASN A 175 19.69 -9.03 -21.75
N VAL A 176 20.58 -8.15 -22.20
CA VAL A 176 21.29 -7.19 -21.37
C VAL A 176 20.47 -5.91 -21.28
N PHE A 177 20.23 -5.44 -20.06
CA PHE A 177 19.54 -4.19 -19.78
C PHE A 177 20.51 -3.23 -19.11
N CYS A 178 20.43 -1.94 -19.47
CA CYS A 178 21.07 -0.92 -18.65
C CYS A 178 20.38 -0.86 -17.29
N VAL A 179 21.02 -0.23 -16.32
CA VAL A 179 20.46 -0.10 -14.97
C VAL A 179 19.11 0.61 -14.98
N ASP A 180 18.96 1.65 -15.80
CA ASP A 180 17.71 2.40 -15.88
C ASP A 180 16.57 1.51 -16.35
N CYS A 181 16.82 0.65 -17.33
CA CYS A 181 15.87 -0.37 -17.76
C CYS A 181 15.66 -1.45 -16.71
N ASP A 182 16.69 -1.84 -15.96
CA ASP A 182 16.58 -2.84 -14.89
C ASP A 182 15.71 -2.35 -13.73
N VAL A 183 15.97 -1.13 -13.24
CA VAL A 183 15.18 -0.42 -12.23
C VAL A 183 13.76 -0.21 -12.73
N PHE A 184 13.58 0.29 -13.97
CA PHE A 184 12.25 0.42 -14.54
C PHE A 184 11.53 -0.93 -14.64
N VAL A 185 12.25 -2.01 -14.91
CA VAL A 185 11.70 -3.37 -14.95
C VAL A 185 11.36 -3.90 -13.57
N HIS A 186 12.17 -3.67 -12.54
CA HIS A 186 11.98 -4.19 -11.20
C HIS A 186 11.07 -3.34 -10.31
N ASP A 187 11.05 -2.02 -10.52
CA ASP A 187 10.31 -1.05 -9.69
C ASP A 187 9.01 -0.56 -10.35
N SER A 188 8.93 -0.52 -11.69
CA SER A 188 7.76 0.02 -12.40
C SER A 188 6.98 -1.04 -13.19
N LEU A 189 7.65 -1.80 -14.06
CA LEU A 189 6.98 -2.81 -14.90
C LEU A 189 6.73 -4.13 -14.15
N HIS A 190 7.55 -4.43 -13.14
CA HIS A 190 7.66 -5.74 -12.45
C HIS A 190 7.71 -6.96 -13.39
N CYS A 191 8.04 -6.76 -14.67
CA CYS A 191 8.00 -7.76 -15.74
C CYS A 191 9.07 -7.41 -16.79
N CYS A 192 9.91 -8.38 -17.18
CA CYS A 192 10.94 -8.16 -18.20
C CYS A 192 10.33 -8.04 -19.61
N PRO A 193 10.48 -6.91 -20.34
CA PRO A 193 9.96 -6.71 -21.69
C PRO A 193 10.49 -7.74 -22.70
N GLY A 194 11.72 -8.22 -22.48
CA GLY A 194 12.33 -9.26 -23.30
C GLY A 194 11.60 -10.60 -23.22
N CYS A 195 11.14 -10.98 -22.03
CA CYS A 195 10.37 -12.21 -21.81
C CYS A 195 8.92 -12.10 -22.34
N ILE A 196 8.37 -10.89 -22.43
CA ILE A 196 7.04 -10.67 -23.02
C ILE A 196 7.06 -10.92 -24.54
N HIS A 197 8.15 -10.55 -25.22
CA HIS A 197 8.27 -10.68 -26.67
C HIS A 197 8.92 -12.01 -27.11
N LYS A 198 9.79 -12.59 -26.30
CA LYS A 198 10.30 -13.96 -26.49
C LYS A 198 9.45 -14.92 -25.66
N ILE A 199 8.41 -15.48 -26.28
CA ILE A 199 7.75 -16.69 -25.75
C ILE A 199 8.88 -17.71 -25.48
N PRO A 200 9.01 -18.26 -24.27
CA PRO A 200 9.99 -19.31 -24.02
C PRO A 200 9.72 -20.43 -25.02
N VAL A 201 10.69 -20.77 -25.86
CA VAL A 201 10.66 -22.06 -26.54
C VAL A 201 10.61 -23.07 -25.39
N PRO A 202 9.57 -23.92 -25.28
CA PRO A 202 9.48 -24.85 -24.18
C PRO A 202 10.74 -25.71 -24.19
N SER A 203 11.51 -25.66 -23.11
CA SER A 203 12.57 -26.62 -22.84
C SER A 203 11.91 -27.96 -22.53
N GLY A 204 11.36 -28.59 -23.57
CA GLY A 204 10.89 -29.96 -23.50
C GLY A 204 12.09 -30.89 -23.49
N ILE A 205 12.29 -31.56 -22.36
CA ILE A 205 12.57 -32.99 -22.32
C ILE A 205 11.65 -33.59 -21.25
#